data_AF-A0A1W9UD90-F1
#
_entry.id   AF-A0A1W9UD90-F1
#
_cell.length_a   1.000
_cell.length_b   1.000
_cell.length_c   1.000
_cell.angle_alpha   90.00
_cell.angle_beta   90.00
_cell.angle_gamma   90.00
#
_symmetry.space_group_name_H-M   'P 1'
#
loop_
_entity.id
_entity.type
_entity.pdbx_description
1 polymer ?
#
loop_
_entity_poly.entity_id
_entity_poly.type
_entity_poly.pdbx_seq_one_letter_code
_entity_poly.pdbx_strand_id
1 'polypeptide(L)'
;MQVDASVEFSTRDGGAKAGSDYIATRGTVTINAGDTYTTIPVQILEDGMVEGDENFYLAVTNPINGIFGALEIELLAQRTICDIDFTA
;
A
#
# COMPACT_ATOMS: atom_id res chain seq x y z
N MET A 1 10.02 -2.15 -28.31
CA MET A 1 9.36 -1.05 -27.57
C MET A 1 9.04 -1.56 -26.19
N GLN A 2 9.19 -0.72 -25.18
CA GLN A 2 8.70 -1.03 -23.84
C GLN A 2 7.17 -0.89 -23.84
N VAL A 3 6.49 -1.68 -23.02
CA VAL A 3 5.03 -1.66 -22.85
C VAL A 3 4.70 -1.33 -21.41
N ASP A 4 3.51 -0.78 -21.18
CA ASP A 4 3.00 -0.53 -19.85
C ASP A 4 2.80 -1.86 -19.11
N ALA A 5 3.09 -1.85 -17.80
CA ALA A 5 2.81 -2.94 -16.89
C ALA A 5 1.80 -2.47 -15.85
N SER A 6 0.95 -3.38 -15.37
CA SER A 6 -0.02 -3.05 -14.32
C SER A 6 -0.10 -4.14 -13.27
N VAL A 7 -0.51 -3.75 -12.07
CA VAL A 7 -0.79 -4.66 -10.95
C VAL A 7 -2.08 -4.23 -10.27
N GLU A 8 -2.77 -5.18 -9.67
CA GLU A 8 -3.81 -4.89 -8.68
C GLU A 8 -3.17 -4.66 -7.32
N PHE A 9 -3.81 -3.84 -6.49
CA PHE A 9 -3.37 -3.60 -5.13
C PHE A 9 -4.55 -3.44 -4.17
N SER A 10 -4.33 -3.77 -2.91
CA SER A 10 -5.26 -3.51 -1.82
C SER A 10 -4.52 -3.33 -0.49
N THR A 11 -4.97 -2.40 0.34
CA THR A 11 -4.53 -2.30 1.73
C THR A 11 -5.14 -3.40 2.58
N ARG A 12 -4.40 -3.89 3.58
CA ARG A 12 -4.84 -4.88 4.57
C ARG A 12 -4.47 -4.43 5.97
N ASP A 13 -5.39 -4.66 6.91
CA ASP A 13 -5.17 -4.33 8.32
C ASP A 13 -3.98 -5.08 8.91
N GLY A 14 -3.28 -4.42 9.82
CA GLY A 14 -2.29 -5.00 10.72
C GLY A 14 -2.65 -4.66 12.16
N GLY A 15 -1.76 -3.96 12.86
CA GLY A 15 -2.13 -3.21 14.08
C GLY A 15 -3.21 -2.16 13.74
N ALA A 16 -2.91 -1.34 12.74
CA ALA A 16 -3.80 -0.32 12.21
C ALA A 16 -4.96 -0.94 11.44
N LYS A 17 -6.15 -0.35 11.60
CA LYS A 17 -7.44 -0.73 11.03
C LYS A 17 -7.96 0.33 10.07
N ALA A 18 -8.47 -0.16 8.95
CA ALA A 18 -9.16 0.70 8.01
C ALA A 18 -10.40 1.35 8.65
N GLY A 19 -10.53 2.66 8.49
CA GLY A 19 -11.64 3.46 8.99
C GLY A 19 -11.40 4.12 10.35
N SER A 20 -10.45 3.62 11.16
CA SER A 20 -9.93 4.35 12.33
C SER A 20 -8.61 5.03 11.98
N ASP A 21 -7.65 4.29 11.41
CA ASP A 21 -6.25 4.75 11.36
C ASP A 21 -5.81 5.07 9.92
N TYR A 22 -6.49 4.49 8.93
CA TYR A 22 -6.27 4.79 7.52
C TYR A 22 -7.51 4.51 6.66
N ILE A 23 -7.59 5.08 5.46
CA ILE A 23 -8.66 4.76 4.50
C ILE A 23 -8.25 3.55 3.66
N ALA A 24 -9.07 2.49 3.70
CA ALA A 24 -8.87 1.32 2.85
C ALA A 24 -8.80 1.73 1.37
N THR A 25 -7.68 1.40 0.71
CA THR A 25 -7.42 1.76 -0.68
C THR A 25 -7.18 0.50 -1.50
N ARG A 26 -7.82 0.41 -2.67
CA ARG A 26 -7.62 -0.71 -3.62
C ARG A 26 -7.79 -0.24 -5.06
N GLY A 27 -7.23 -0.97 -6.01
CA GLY A 27 -7.44 -0.71 -7.42
C GLY A 27 -6.39 -1.37 -8.30
N THR A 28 -6.24 -0.83 -9.51
CA THR A 28 -5.18 -1.19 -10.45
C THR A 28 -4.27 0.01 -10.63
N VAL A 29 -2.97 -0.19 -10.58
CA VAL A 29 -1.98 0.86 -10.88
C VAL A 29 -1.14 0.45 -12.08
N THR A 30 -0.82 1.43 -12.92
CA THR A 30 0.01 1.25 -14.12
C THR A 30 1.38 1.88 -13.90
N ILE A 31 2.42 1.16 -14.30
CA ILE A 31 3.77 1.65 -14.48
C ILE A 31 3.93 1.86 -16.00
N ASN A 32 4.05 3.11 -16.44
CA ASN A 32 4.11 3.40 -17.87
C ASN A 32 5.42 2.88 -18.46
N ALA A 33 5.41 2.60 -19.76
CA ALA A 33 6.60 2.25 -20.50
C ALA A 33 7.70 3.32 -20.34
N GLY A 34 8.80 2.95 -19.68
CA GLY A 34 9.95 3.81 -19.41
C GLY A 34 10.12 4.11 -17.93
N ASP A 35 9.02 4.06 -17.17
CA ASP A 35 9.03 4.27 -15.73
C ASP A 35 9.47 2.99 -15.00
N THR A 36 10.09 3.17 -13.85
CA THR A 36 10.51 2.06 -12.97
C THR A 36 9.62 1.96 -11.72
N TYR A 37 8.76 2.95 -11.48
CA TYR A 37 7.85 2.96 -10.34
C TYR A 37 6.61 3.81 -10.62
N THR A 38 5.61 3.64 -9.78
CA THR A 38 4.39 4.46 -9.69
C THR A 38 4.03 4.62 -8.22
N THR A 39 3.06 5.48 -7.89
CA THR A 39 2.72 5.80 -6.50
C THR A 39 1.28 5.42 -6.19
N ILE A 40 1.07 4.77 -5.04
CA ILE A 40 -0.26 4.46 -4.51
C ILE A 40 -0.47 5.37 -3.28
N PRO A 41 -1.34 6.39 -3.37
CA PRO A 41 -1.66 7.21 -2.20
C PRO A 41 -2.58 6.43 -1.26
N VAL A 42 -2.22 6.37 0.01
CA VAL A 42 -3.07 5.86 1.10
C VAL A 42 -3.22 6.99 2.11
N GLN A 43 -4.46 7.37 2.40
CA GLN A 43 -4.75 8.41 3.39
C GLN A 43 -4.67 7.81 4.79
N ILE A 44 -3.88 8.45 5.65
CA ILE A 44 -3.82 8.18 7.09
C ILE A 44 -4.85 9.08 7.78
N LEU A 45 -5.49 8.55 8.81
CA LEU A 45 -6.48 9.25 9.62
C LEU A 45 -5.82 9.60 10.96
N GLU A 46 -5.93 10.86 11.38
CA GLU A 46 -5.52 11.36 12.70
C GLU A 46 -6.77 11.53 13.54
N ASP A 47 -6.75 11.06 14.79
CA ASP A 47 -7.89 11.22 15.71
C ASP A 47 -7.56 11.93 17.03
N GLY A 48 -6.29 12.28 17.25
CA GLY A 48 -5.83 13.05 18.41
C GLY A 48 -5.65 12.21 19.67
N MET A 49 -5.73 10.88 19.60
CA MET A 49 -5.42 9.97 20.69
C MET A 49 -3.99 9.45 20.57
N VAL A 50 -3.24 9.54 21.67
CA VAL A 50 -1.90 8.92 21.72
C VAL A 50 -2.05 7.41 21.63
N GLU A 51 -1.52 6.84 20.56
CA GLU A 51 -1.52 5.42 20.27
C GLU A 51 -0.09 4.86 20.26
N GLY A 52 0.03 3.53 20.26
CA GLY A 52 1.33 2.90 19.97
C GLY A 52 1.61 2.95 18.47
N ASP A 53 2.86 2.67 18.07
CA ASP A 53 3.16 2.45 16.65
C ASP A 53 2.33 1.28 16.10
N GLU A 54 1.60 1.53 15.03
CA GLU A 54 0.75 0.55 14.37
C GLU A 54 1.19 0.31 12.93
N ASN A 55 0.73 -0.78 12.32
CA ASN A 55 1.05 -1.08 10.93
C ASN A 55 -0.14 -1.54 10.10
N PHE A 56 -0.07 -1.32 8.80
CA PHE A 56 -0.92 -1.95 7.80
C PHE A 56 -0.06 -2.45 6.64
N TYR A 57 -0.65 -3.24 5.75
CA TYR A 57 0.03 -3.83 4.61
C TYR A 57 -0.56 -3.35 3.29
N LEU A 58 0.26 -3.30 2.26
CA LEU A 58 -0.16 -3.19 0.86
C LEU A 58 0.09 -4.54 0.19
N ALA A 59 -0.99 -5.21 -0.20
CA ALA A 59 -0.95 -6.41 -1.04
C ALA A 59 -0.97 -6.01 -2.51
N VAL A 60 -0.02 -6.53 -3.28
CA VAL A 60 0.11 -6.32 -4.72
C VAL A 60 -0.03 -7.66 -5.43
N THR A 61 -0.93 -7.74 -6.39
CA THR A 61 -1.36 -8.99 -7.06
C THR A 61 -1.56 -8.77 -8.55
N ASN A 62 -1.83 -9.86 -9.28
CA ASN A 62 -2.25 -9.86 -10.68
C ASN A 62 -1.36 -8.98 -11.60
N PRO A 63 -0.05 -9.26 -11.72
CA PRO A 63 0.82 -8.53 -12.63
C PRO A 63 0.44 -8.83 -14.09
N ILE A 64 0.29 -7.78 -14.88
CA ILE A 64 0.07 -7.82 -16.33
C ILE A 64 1.28 -7.18 -17.02
N ASN A 65 1.81 -7.84 -18.06
CA ASN A 65 3.06 -7.47 -18.74
C ASN A 65 4.27 -7.35 -17.79
N GLY A 66 4.21 -8.05 -16.66
CA GLY A 66 5.27 -8.16 -15.66
C GLY A 66 5.16 -9.50 -14.94
N ILE A 67 6.18 -9.85 -14.17
CA ILE A 67 6.21 -11.04 -13.33
C ILE A 67 6.75 -10.66 -11.96
N PHE A 68 6.29 -11.34 -10.91
CA PHE A 68 6.95 -11.33 -9.62
C PHE A 68 8.14 -12.31 -9.62
N GLY A 69 8.84 -12.44 -8.50
CA GLY A 69 9.85 -13.47 -8.32
C GLY A 69 9.26 -14.86 -8.56
N ALA A 70 10.12 -15.84 -8.85
CA ALA A 70 9.66 -17.20 -9.13
C ALA A 70 8.81 -17.73 -7.95
N LEU A 71 7.60 -18.21 -8.26
CA LEU A 71 6.60 -18.72 -7.32
C LEU A 71 5.85 -17.67 -6.47
N GLU A 72 6.05 -16.38 -6.71
CA GLU A 72 5.29 -15.32 -6.04
C GLU A 72 4.00 -15.03 -6.80
N ILE A 73 2.86 -15.09 -6.11
CA ILE A 73 1.54 -14.69 -6.62
C ILE A 73 1.02 -13.41 -5.98
N GLU A 74 1.72 -12.95 -4.93
CA GLU A 74 1.41 -11.77 -4.14
C GLU A 74 2.70 -11.21 -3.54
N LEU A 75 2.83 -9.90 -3.54
CA LEU A 75 3.84 -9.17 -2.77
C LEU A 75 3.16 -8.42 -1.64
N LEU A 76 3.75 -8.43 -0.45
CA LEU A 76 3.29 -7.66 0.70
C LEU A 76 4.36 -6.63 1.09
N ALA A 77 3.97 -5.35 1.08
CA ALA A 77 4.74 -4.28 1.69
C ALA A 77 4.09 -3.87 3.01
N GLN A 78 4.89 -3.56 4.03
CA GLN A 78 4.39 -3.06 5.32
C GLN A 78 4.60 -1.54 5.39
N ARG A 79 3.62 -0.83 5.94
CA ARG A 79 3.76 0.56 6.35
C ARG A 79 3.46 0.67 7.86
N THR A 80 4.34 1.34 8.59
CA THR A 80 4.10 1.74 9.98
C THR A 80 3.51 3.14 10.00
N ILE A 81 2.44 3.31 10.77
CA ILE A 81 1.93 4.59 11.25
C ILE A 81 2.61 4.76 12.61
N CYS A 82 3.65 5.58 12.65
CA CYS A 82 4.23 6.00 13.92
C CYS A 82 3.26 6.98 14.56
N ASP A 83 3.11 6.95 15.88
CA ASP A 83 2.25 7.87 16.65
C ASP A 83 2.27 9.28 16.01
N ILE A 84 1.17 9.59 15.32
CA ILE A 84 1.03 10.79 14.49
C ILE A 84 0.51 11.97 15.31
N ASP A 85 0.16 11.71 16.58
CA ASP A 85 -0.33 12.71 17.51
C ASP A 85 0.82 13.22 18.38
N PHE A 86 1.36 14.38 18.01
CA PHE A 86 2.20 15.14 18.94
C PHE A 86 1.32 15.67 20.08
N THR A 87 1.50 15.13 21.30
CA THR A 87 1.12 15.84 22.53
C THR A 87 1.71 17.28 22.49
N ALA A 88 1.01 18.34 22.91
CA ALA A 88 0.06 18.50 24.01
C ALA A 88 -1.08 19.49 23.70
#